data_AF-A0AAD4JSQ6-F1
#
_entry.id   AF-A0AAD4JSQ6-F1
#
_cell.length_a   1.000
_cell.length_b   1.000
_cell.length_c   1.000
_cell.angle_alpha   90.00
_cell.angle_beta   90.00
_cell.angle_gamma   90.00
#
_symmetry.space_group_name_H-M   'P 1'
#
loop_
_entity.id
_entity.type
_entity.pdbx_description
1 polymer ?
#
loop_
_entity_poly.entity_id
_entity_poly.type
_entity_poly.pdbx_seq_one_letter_code
_entity_poly.pdbx_strand_id
1 'polypeptide(L)'
;MLRQICTSCPLLQQLYLRNESHADMPLNIACVANLEDLRRLQLPLMLQTPSAVGKLQNLRHLTLQRQQLWPDMDWLFVVREIIHVKRYELQRLSFDGSWLSRPLDLSLLQLHKCFALKELLLSNCNLADPRDRLTLPLSCVRFSLKDCTVNKLHSYVRGTTMLHLLELNKCQLTNDDGKFIMGLLKQRQQLPILYPLRLRFSGSFSLRLELIGWKARKPELWEDWLQVEEVLGNGLTSWKQQRAAFNMSFGAPLQVPPDLKNLF
;
A
#
# COMPACT_ATOMS: atom_id res chain seq x y z
N MET A 1 -11.71 19.16 18.38
CA MET A 1 -10.32 18.66 18.51
C MET A 1 -9.48 18.91 17.26
N LEU A 2 -9.78 18.35 16.07
CA LEU A 2 -8.94 18.52 14.86
C LEU A 2 -8.69 19.99 14.47
N ARG A 3 -9.73 20.83 14.48
CA ARG A 3 -9.58 22.27 14.21
C ARG A 3 -8.57 22.96 15.14
N GLN A 4 -8.57 22.60 16.42
CA GLN A 4 -7.68 23.17 17.43
C GLN A 4 -6.22 22.77 17.16
N ILE A 5 -5.97 21.52 16.74
CA ILE A 5 -4.63 21.08 16.31
C ILE A 5 -4.17 21.90 15.11
N CYS A 6 -5.03 22.08 14.10
CA CYS A 6 -4.69 22.85 12.91
C CYS A 6 -4.39 24.32 13.21
N THR A 7 -5.04 24.93 14.21
CA THR A 7 -4.77 26.32 14.61
C THR A 7 -3.57 26.45 15.55
N SER A 8 -3.33 25.47 16.43
CA SER A 8 -2.28 25.55 17.45
C SER A 8 -0.93 24.99 16.99
N CYS A 9 -0.89 24.24 15.89
CA CYS A 9 0.31 23.58 15.38
C CYS A 9 0.51 23.81 13.87
N PRO A 10 0.76 25.05 13.41
CA PRO A 10 0.92 25.36 11.98
C PRO A 10 2.14 24.66 11.34
N LEU A 11 3.19 24.42 12.13
CA LEU A 11 4.44 23.77 11.68
C LEU A 11 4.35 22.23 11.65
N LEU A 12 3.15 21.65 11.73
CA LEU A 12 2.98 20.21 11.81
C LEU A 12 3.37 19.54 10.48
N GLN A 13 4.42 18.73 10.50
CA GLN A 13 4.91 18.04 9.30
C GLN A 13 4.28 16.67 9.04
N GLN A 14 3.69 16.06 10.07
CA GLN A 14 3.07 14.73 9.98
C GLN A 14 1.76 14.70 10.76
N LEU A 15 0.71 14.20 10.13
CA LEU A 15 -0.60 14.07 10.76
C LEU A 15 -1.16 12.68 10.49
N TYR A 16 -1.59 12.02 11.57
CA TYR A 16 -2.20 10.70 11.51
C TYR A 16 -3.63 10.80 12.05
N LEU A 17 -4.61 10.65 11.16
CA LEU A 17 -6.01 10.63 11.52
C LEU A 17 -6.53 9.20 11.43
N ARG A 18 -7.29 8.81 12.46
CA ARG A 18 -8.04 7.56 12.52
C ARG A 18 -9.50 7.88 12.73
N ASN A 19 -10.37 7.18 12.01
CA ASN A 19 -11.79 7.19 12.31
C ASN A 19 -12.07 6.03 13.27
N GLU A 20 -12.19 6.32 14.56
CA GLU A 20 -12.58 5.34 15.58
C GLU A 20 -14.09 5.22 15.73
N SER A 21 -14.87 6.10 15.08
CA SER A 21 -16.33 6.07 15.18
C SER A 21 -16.92 4.97 14.29
N HIS A 22 -17.88 4.23 14.84
CA HIS A 22 -18.71 3.24 14.11
C HIS A 22 -19.73 3.88 13.15
N ALA A 23 -19.77 5.21 13.08
CA ALA A 23 -20.66 5.92 12.20
C ALA A 23 -20.02 6.04 10.80
N ASP A 24 -20.78 5.69 9.77
CA ASP A 24 -20.46 5.88 8.35
C ASP A 24 -20.38 7.37 7.93
N MET A 25 -20.07 8.27 8.86
CA MET A 25 -19.99 9.69 8.61
C MET A 25 -18.60 10.04 8.05
N PRO A 26 -18.53 10.70 6.89
CA PRO A 26 -17.25 11.07 6.29
C PRO A 26 -16.51 12.08 7.16
N LEU A 27 -15.18 11.93 7.27
CA LEU A 27 -14.38 12.81 8.11
C LEU A 27 -14.25 14.20 7.46
N ASN A 28 -14.71 15.24 8.15
CA ASN A 28 -14.49 16.62 7.73
C ASN A 28 -13.07 17.08 8.12
N ILE A 29 -12.19 17.11 7.11
CA ILE A 29 -10.79 17.51 7.25
C ILE A 29 -10.49 18.92 6.70
N ALA A 30 -11.51 19.78 6.52
CA ALA A 30 -11.32 21.09 5.88
C ALA A 30 -10.21 21.94 6.52
N CYS A 31 -10.07 21.88 7.85
CA CYS A 31 -9.03 22.61 8.58
C CYS A 31 -7.60 22.12 8.33
N VAL A 32 -7.42 20.88 7.85
CA VAL A 32 -6.10 20.33 7.51
C VAL A 32 -5.48 21.12 6.36
N ALA A 33 -6.29 21.73 5.49
CA ALA A 33 -5.82 22.58 4.39
C ALA A 33 -4.96 23.78 4.84
N ASN A 34 -5.04 24.17 6.12
CA ASN A 34 -4.27 25.28 6.68
C ASN A 34 -2.86 24.87 7.17
N LEU A 35 -2.53 23.57 7.12
CA LEU A 35 -1.22 23.06 7.54
C LEU A 35 -0.22 23.12 6.38
N GLU A 36 0.43 24.26 6.22
CA GLU A 36 1.35 24.52 5.10
C GLU A 36 2.57 23.59 5.09
N ASP A 37 3.10 23.23 6.26
CA ASP A 37 4.30 22.39 6.39
C ASP A 37 4.01 20.88 6.35
N LEU A 38 2.76 20.47 6.14
CA LEU A 38 2.37 19.07 6.23
C LEU A 38 2.90 18.25 5.05
N ARG A 39 3.90 17.39 5.33
CA ARG A 39 4.57 16.55 4.33
C ARG A 39 4.04 15.13 4.28
N ARG A 40 3.51 14.62 5.40
CA ARG A 40 2.98 13.25 5.51
C ARG A 40 1.60 13.26 6.14
N LEU A 41 0.67 12.59 5.50
CA LEU A 41 -0.71 12.54 5.95
C LEU A 41 -1.22 11.11 5.88
N GLN A 42 -1.74 10.62 7.00
CA GLN A 42 -2.52 9.41 7.04
C GLN A 42 -3.99 9.75 7.31
N LEU A 43 -4.88 9.26 6.47
CA LEU A 43 -6.31 9.52 6.54
C LEU A 43 -7.13 8.24 6.54
N PRO A 44 -8.30 8.26 7.21
CA PRO A 44 -9.35 7.32 6.89
C PRO A 44 -9.81 7.54 5.45
N LEU A 45 -10.14 6.44 4.77
CA LEU A 45 -10.50 6.44 3.35
C LEU A 45 -11.86 7.10 3.04
N MET A 46 -12.73 7.27 4.04
CA MET A 46 -13.98 8.03 3.94
C MET A 46 -13.72 9.53 4.18
N LEU A 47 -13.32 10.22 3.12
CA LEU A 47 -13.27 11.68 3.11
C LEU A 47 -14.51 12.22 2.42
N GLN A 48 -15.08 13.29 2.98
CA GLN A 48 -16.26 13.92 2.39
C GLN A 48 -15.91 14.59 1.05
N THR A 49 -14.71 15.15 0.96
CA THR A 49 -14.22 15.81 -0.27
C THR A 49 -12.71 15.66 -0.41
N PRO A 50 -12.18 15.64 -1.66
CA PRO A 50 -10.73 15.65 -1.90
C PRO A 50 -10.09 17.02 -1.64
N SER A 51 -10.90 18.08 -1.55
CA SER A 51 -10.47 19.49 -1.60
C SER A 51 -9.44 19.86 -0.53
N ALA A 52 -9.60 19.35 0.69
CA ALA A 52 -8.68 19.65 1.79
C ALA A 52 -7.28 19.09 1.54
N VAL A 53 -7.19 17.85 1.02
CA VAL A 53 -5.91 17.23 0.68
C VAL A 53 -5.29 17.91 -0.53
N GLY A 54 -6.11 18.29 -1.51
CA GLY A 54 -5.67 19.01 -2.72
C GLY A 54 -4.93 20.32 -2.42
N LYS A 55 -5.31 21.04 -1.36
CA LYS A 55 -4.71 22.33 -0.97
C LYS A 55 -3.35 22.23 -0.27
N LEU A 56 -2.94 21.04 0.18
CA LEU A 56 -1.70 20.85 0.94
C LEU A 56 -0.45 20.91 0.06
N GLN A 57 0.15 22.08 -0.12
CA GLN A 57 1.24 22.30 -1.09
C GLN A 57 2.48 21.42 -0.85
N ASN A 58 2.80 21.12 0.41
CA ASN A 58 4.00 20.36 0.76
C ASN A 58 3.74 18.85 0.94
N LEU A 59 2.54 18.37 0.65
CA LEU A 59 2.20 16.95 0.86
C LEU A 59 2.94 16.07 -0.15
N ARG A 60 3.80 15.19 0.37
CA ARG A 60 4.58 14.24 -0.45
C ARG A 60 4.22 12.78 -0.20
N HIS A 61 3.72 12.45 0.99
CA HIS A 61 3.37 11.09 1.36
C HIS A 61 1.92 11.02 1.85
N LEU A 62 1.12 10.20 1.18
CA LEU A 62 -0.26 9.95 1.57
C LEU A 62 -0.45 8.47 1.91
N THR A 63 -1.02 8.21 3.08
CA THR A 63 -1.43 6.88 3.51
C THR A 63 -2.94 6.87 3.68
N LEU A 64 -3.61 5.93 3.02
CA LEU A 64 -5.05 5.74 3.05
C LEU A 64 -5.35 4.42 3.74
N GLN A 65 -6.10 4.48 4.84
CA GLN A 65 -6.46 3.30 5.63
C GLN A 65 -7.95 3.30 5.91
N ARG A 66 -8.52 2.11 6.07
CA ARG A 66 -9.88 1.93 6.60
C ARG A 66 -9.83 0.85 7.67
N GLN A 67 -10.73 0.94 8.63
CA GLN A 67 -10.82 0.01 9.76
C GLN A 67 -12.19 -0.70 9.84
N GLN A 68 -13.03 -0.55 8.80
CA GLN A 68 -14.40 -1.07 8.74
C GLN A 68 -14.77 -1.45 7.31
N LEU A 69 -15.65 -2.43 7.11
CA LEU A 69 -16.06 -2.98 5.81
C LEU A 69 -16.60 -1.89 4.88
N TRP A 70 -16.39 -2.06 3.57
CA TRP A 70 -16.90 -1.15 2.56
C TRP A 70 -17.90 -1.83 1.63
N PRO A 71 -19.20 -1.51 1.73
CA PRO A 71 -20.17 -2.04 0.78
C PRO A 71 -20.00 -1.42 -0.63
N ASP A 72 -19.66 -0.12 -0.72
CA ASP A 72 -19.62 0.65 -1.97
C ASP A 72 -18.25 1.21 -2.36
N MET A 73 -18.12 1.81 -3.55
CA MET A 73 -16.86 2.33 -4.11
C MET A 73 -16.78 3.86 -4.15
N ASP A 74 -17.54 4.56 -3.32
CA ASP A 74 -17.66 6.04 -3.36
C ASP A 74 -16.34 6.78 -3.11
N TRP A 75 -15.39 6.14 -2.42
CA TRP A 75 -14.04 6.67 -2.23
C TRP A 75 -13.19 6.72 -3.47
N LEU A 76 -13.46 5.86 -4.44
CA LEU A 76 -12.61 5.71 -5.60
C LEU A 76 -12.52 7.04 -6.34
N PHE A 77 -13.66 7.74 -6.44
CA PHE A 77 -13.73 9.10 -6.92
C PHE A 77 -12.81 10.03 -6.12
N VAL A 78 -12.98 10.09 -4.80
CA VAL A 78 -12.21 10.99 -3.94
C VAL A 78 -10.71 10.73 -4.03
N VAL A 79 -10.28 9.48 -3.98
CA VAL A 79 -8.86 9.10 -4.06
C VAL A 79 -8.29 9.39 -5.42
N ARG A 80 -9.03 9.12 -6.50
CA ARG A 80 -8.64 9.48 -7.86
C ARG A 80 -8.46 10.99 -8.02
N GLU A 81 -9.38 11.80 -7.48
CA GLU A 81 -9.27 13.26 -7.51
C GLU A 81 -8.05 13.76 -6.71
N ILE A 82 -7.77 13.17 -5.54
CA ILE A 82 -6.57 13.50 -4.77
C ILE A 82 -5.31 13.19 -5.58
N ILE A 83 -5.23 12.00 -6.19
CA ILE A 83 -4.10 11.62 -7.06
C ILE A 83 -3.97 12.60 -8.23
N HIS A 84 -5.09 12.97 -8.86
CA HIS A 84 -5.09 13.88 -10.00
C HIS A 84 -4.55 15.27 -9.61
N VAL A 85 -5.04 15.85 -8.52
CA VAL A 85 -4.59 17.18 -8.06
C VAL A 85 -3.14 17.13 -7.57
N LYS A 86 -2.72 16.03 -6.93
CA LYS A 86 -1.36 15.85 -6.38
C LYS A 86 -0.35 15.19 -7.31
N ARG A 87 -0.68 15.04 -8.59
CA ARG A 87 0.11 14.27 -9.57
C ARG A 87 1.56 14.71 -9.75
N TYR A 88 1.88 15.97 -9.43
CA TYR A 88 3.23 16.54 -9.55
C TYR A 88 3.98 16.62 -8.22
N GLU A 89 3.34 16.26 -7.10
CA GLU A 89 3.87 16.46 -5.75
C GLU A 89 3.95 15.15 -4.95
N LEU A 90 2.98 14.25 -5.16
CA LEU A 90 2.83 13.02 -4.40
C LEU A 90 3.92 12.01 -4.77
N GLN A 91 4.86 11.79 -3.85
CA GLN A 91 6.00 10.89 -4.03
C GLN A 91 5.73 9.47 -3.54
N ARG A 92 4.88 9.31 -2.51
CA ARG A 92 4.50 8.01 -1.95
C ARG A 92 3.00 7.93 -1.73
N LEU A 93 2.41 6.83 -2.19
CA LEU A 93 1.04 6.45 -1.90
C LEU A 93 1.05 5.08 -1.20
N SER A 94 0.41 5.01 -0.04
CA SER A 94 0.16 3.75 0.66
C SER A 94 -1.34 3.54 0.86
N PHE A 95 -1.79 2.30 0.66
CA PHE A 95 -3.21 1.95 0.72
C PHE A 95 -3.41 0.60 1.41
N ASP A 96 -4.34 0.54 2.36
CA ASP A 96 -4.78 -0.69 3.02
C ASP A 96 -6.14 -1.14 2.54
N GLY A 97 -6.17 -2.28 1.84
CA GLY A 97 -7.36 -2.87 1.27
C GLY A 97 -8.10 -3.85 2.17
N SER A 98 -7.70 -4.00 3.46
CA SER A 98 -8.25 -5.02 4.37
C SER A 98 -9.78 -5.09 4.43
N TRP A 99 -10.44 -3.97 4.11
CA TRP A 99 -11.88 -3.80 4.23
C TRP A 99 -12.59 -3.54 2.90
N LEU A 100 -11.92 -3.78 1.78
CA LEU A 100 -12.55 -3.73 0.47
C LEU A 100 -13.39 -4.99 0.25
N SER A 101 -14.68 -4.80 -0.06
CA SER A 101 -15.57 -5.91 -0.44
C SER A 101 -15.31 -6.45 -1.85
N ARG A 102 -14.61 -5.66 -2.69
CA ARG A 102 -14.34 -5.98 -4.10
C ARG A 102 -12.84 -5.90 -4.40
N PRO A 103 -12.37 -6.63 -5.42
CA PRO A 103 -11.01 -6.49 -5.90
C PRO A 103 -10.68 -5.04 -6.31
N LEU A 104 -9.50 -4.59 -5.92
CA LEU A 104 -8.95 -3.28 -6.25
C LEU A 104 -8.42 -3.27 -7.68
N ASP A 105 -9.08 -2.51 -8.55
CA ASP A 105 -8.62 -2.23 -9.90
C ASP A 105 -7.81 -0.93 -9.93
N LEU A 106 -6.47 -1.05 -10.00
CA LEU A 106 -5.57 0.11 -10.00
C LEU A 106 -5.72 0.98 -11.27
N SER A 107 -6.28 0.46 -12.36
CA SER A 107 -6.51 1.27 -13.58
C SER A 107 -7.46 2.44 -13.31
N LEU A 108 -8.44 2.23 -12.42
CA LEU A 108 -9.42 3.24 -12.03
C LEU A 108 -8.82 4.41 -11.26
N LEU A 109 -7.66 4.20 -10.61
CA LEU A 109 -6.92 5.25 -9.90
C LEU A 109 -6.10 6.13 -10.84
N GLN A 110 -5.94 5.74 -12.11
CA GLN A 110 -5.17 6.48 -13.12
C GLN A 110 -3.75 6.86 -12.66
N LEU A 111 -3.09 5.96 -11.91
CA LEU A 111 -1.77 6.23 -11.33
C LEU A 111 -0.71 6.54 -12.39
N HIS A 112 -0.87 6.08 -13.63
CA HIS A 112 0.01 6.42 -14.75
C HIS A 112 0.10 7.93 -15.04
N LYS A 113 -0.90 8.71 -14.60
CA LYS A 113 -0.91 10.19 -14.71
C LYS A 113 -0.22 10.89 -13.53
N CYS A 114 0.26 10.13 -12.54
CA CYS A 114 0.92 10.64 -11.35
C CYS A 114 2.44 10.66 -11.54
N PHE A 115 2.96 11.74 -12.12
CA PHE A 115 4.36 11.87 -12.58
C PHE A 115 5.39 11.97 -11.45
N ALA A 116 4.97 12.34 -10.24
CA ALA A 116 5.86 12.43 -9.08
C ALA A 116 5.92 11.13 -8.26
N LEU A 117 5.03 10.17 -8.51
CA LEU A 117 4.88 8.99 -7.65
C LEU A 117 6.05 8.04 -7.84
N LYS A 118 6.89 7.94 -6.80
CA LYS A 118 8.07 7.07 -6.74
C LYS A 118 7.78 5.75 -6.05
N GLU A 119 6.84 5.74 -5.10
CA GLU A 119 6.58 4.59 -4.26
C GLU A 119 5.09 4.30 -4.15
N LEU A 120 4.69 3.07 -4.48
CA LEU A 120 3.34 2.55 -4.28
C LEU A 120 3.38 1.35 -3.32
N LEU A 121 2.68 1.45 -2.20
CA LEU A 121 2.68 0.43 -1.13
C LEU A 121 1.25 -0.06 -0.87
N LEU A 122 0.91 -1.29 -1.21
CA LEU A 122 -0.44 -1.85 -1.05
C LEU A 122 -0.42 -3.01 -0.06
N SER A 123 -1.39 -3.05 0.86
CA SER A 123 -1.51 -4.10 1.87
C SER A 123 -2.90 -4.67 1.87
N ASN A 124 -3.03 -5.98 2.14
CA ASN A 124 -4.31 -6.64 2.34
C ASN A 124 -5.28 -6.36 1.18
N CYS A 125 -4.75 -6.21 -0.04
CA CYS A 125 -5.55 -5.92 -1.23
C CYS A 125 -5.73 -7.20 -2.03
N ASN A 126 -6.96 -7.47 -2.46
CA ASN A 126 -7.22 -8.38 -3.58
C ASN A 126 -7.13 -7.55 -4.87
N LEU A 127 -6.08 -7.71 -5.68
CA LEU A 127 -5.91 -6.92 -6.89
C LEU A 127 -6.66 -7.55 -8.07
N ALA A 128 -7.47 -6.75 -8.77
CA ALA A 128 -8.14 -7.18 -9.99
C ALA A 128 -7.12 -7.44 -11.12
N ASP A 129 -7.54 -8.01 -12.24
CA ASP A 129 -6.70 -8.01 -13.43
C ASP A 129 -6.67 -6.59 -14.04
N PRO A 130 -5.49 -6.03 -14.36
CA PRO A 130 -5.42 -4.71 -14.94
C PRO A 130 -6.06 -4.70 -16.33
N ARG A 131 -7.01 -3.78 -16.54
CA ARG A 131 -7.67 -3.57 -17.84
C ARG A 131 -6.79 -2.80 -18.83
N ASP A 132 -5.99 -1.88 -18.29
CA ASP A 132 -5.13 -0.99 -19.06
C ASP A 132 -3.68 -1.50 -19.14
N ARG A 133 -2.99 -1.10 -20.21
CA ARG A 133 -1.58 -1.47 -20.46
C ARG A 133 -0.59 -0.86 -19.47
N LEU A 134 -0.93 0.26 -18.83
CA LEU A 134 -0.08 1.01 -17.91
C LEU A 134 -0.83 1.32 -16.61
N THR A 135 -0.57 0.52 -15.58
CA THR A 135 -1.18 0.70 -14.25
C THR A 135 -0.28 1.48 -13.30
N LEU A 136 1.05 1.40 -13.44
CA LEU A 136 2.01 2.13 -12.64
C LEU A 136 2.56 3.35 -13.40
N PRO A 137 2.88 4.45 -12.71
CA PRO A 137 3.54 5.59 -13.33
C PRO A 137 4.99 5.25 -13.72
N LEU A 138 5.46 5.91 -14.78
CA LEU A 138 6.84 5.76 -15.25
C LEU A 138 7.88 6.21 -14.22
N SER A 139 7.50 7.09 -13.28
CA SER A 139 8.34 7.53 -12.17
C SER A 139 8.45 6.52 -11.02
N CYS A 140 7.67 5.43 -11.06
CA CYS A 140 7.60 4.47 -9.96
C CYS A 140 8.92 3.70 -9.85
N VAL A 141 9.64 3.90 -8.73
CA VAL A 141 10.91 3.24 -8.40
C VAL A 141 10.69 2.03 -7.50
N ARG A 142 9.64 2.07 -6.66
CA ARG A 142 9.31 1.00 -5.71
C ARG A 142 7.84 0.64 -5.77
N PHE A 143 7.56 -0.65 -5.93
CA PHE A 143 6.24 -1.22 -5.80
C PHE A 143 6.26 -2.32 -4.74
N SER A 144 5.49 -2.15 -3.66
CA SER A 144 5.44 -3.10 -2.56
C SER A 144 4.03 -3.61 -2.35
N LEU A 145 3.92 -4.93 -2.18
CA LEU A 145 2.71 -5.63 -1.83
C LEU A 145 2.92 -6.41 -0.53
N LYS A 146 1.95 -6.34 0.37
CA LYS A 146 1.98 -7.06 1.64
C LYS A 146 0.64 -7.71 1.92
N ASP A 147 0.62 -9.00 2.23
CA ASP A 147 -0.60 -9.73 2.55
C ASP A 147 -1.66 -9.56 1.40
N CYS A 148 -1.23 -9.41 0.14
CA CYS A 148 -2.11 -9.17 -1.02
C CYS A 148 -2.34 -10.45 -1.84
N THR A 149 -3.50 -10.54 -2.50
CA THR A 149 -3.78 -11.56 -3.52
C THR A 149 -3.69 -10.92 -4.90
N VAL A 150 -2.89 -11.50 -5.79
CA VAL A 150 -2.64 -10.95 -7.13
C VAL A 150 -2.65 -12.05 -8.17
N ASN A 151 -3.44 -11.84 -9.22
CA ASN A 151 -3.56 -12.82 -10.28
C ASN A 151 -2.48 -12.68 -11.38
N LYS A 152 -2.36 -11.48 -11.97
CA LYS A 152 -1.40 -11.19 -13.06
C LYS A 152 -0.40 -10.10 -12.68
N LEU A 153 0.47 -10.39 -11.71
CA LEU A 153 1.43 -9.40 -11.21
C LEU A 153 2.35 -8.82 -12.30
N HIS A 154 2.76 -9.62 -13.29
CA HIS A 154 3.58 -9.18 -14.43
C HIS A 154 2.93 -8.02 -15.20
N SER A 155 1.59 -8.01 -15.30
CA SER A 155 0.84 -6.99 -16.04
C SER A 155 0.92 -5.62 -15.36
N TYR A 156 1.08 -5.57 -14.03
CA TYR A 156 1.24 -4.33 -13.28
C TYR A 156 2.61 -3.67 -13.46
N VAL A 157 3.65 -4.49 -13.57
CA VAL A 157 5.04 -4.03 -13.73
C VAL A 157 5.47 -3.94 -15.19
N ARG A 158 4.52 -4.08 -16.13
CA ARG A 158 4.75 -3.97 -17.56
C ARG A 158 5.09 -2.54 -17.96
N GLY A 159 6.22 -2.37 -18.63
CA GLY A 159 6.66 -1.06 -19.13
C GLY A 159 7.24 -0.11 -18.07
N THR A 160 7.45 -0.55 -16.83
CA THR A 160 8.05 0.28 -15.78
C THR A 160 9.58 0.22 -15.79
N THR A 161 10.21 1.04 -16.64
CA THR A 161 11.68 1.10 -16.77
C THR A 161 12.39 1.59 -15.51
N MET A 162 11.76 2.51 -14.76
CA MET A 162 12.34 3.06 -13.52
C MET A 162 12.14 2.17 -12.30
N LEU A 163 11.30 1.14 -12.38
CA LEU A 163 11.02 0.28 -11.25
C LEU A 163 12.28 -0.52 -10.92
N HIS A 164 12.83 -0.25 -9.75
CA HIS A 164 14.07 -0.80 -9.23
C HIS A 164 13.83 -1.81 -8.11
N LEU A 165 12.72 -1.65 -7.37
CA LEU A 165 12.41 -2.50 -6.23
C LEU A 165 10.96 -3.00 -6.29
N LEU A 166 10.80 -4.32 -6.36
CA LEU A 166 9.54 -5.02 -6.23
C LEU A 166 9.57 -5.86 -4.95
N GLU A 167 8.68 -5.57 -4.00
CA GLU A 167 8.61 -6.27 -2.71
C GLU A 167 7.30 -7.04 -2.57
N LEU A 168 7.38 -8.34 -2.29
CA LEU A 168 6.23 -9.24 -2.13
C LEU A 168 6.28 -9.91 -0.76
N ASN A 169 5.55 -9.39 0.21
CA ASN A 169 5.52 -9.95 1.56
C ASN A 169 4.22 -10.70 1.79
N LYS A 170 4.26 -12.02 2.01
CA LYS A 170 3.09 -12.87 2.27
C LYS A 170 1.98 -12.71 1.21
N CYS A 171 2.38 -12.52 -0.05
CA CYS A 171 1.43 -12.35 -1.14
C CYS A 171 1.08 -13.69 -1.78
N GLN A 172 -0.19 -13.84 -2.19
CA GLN A 172 -0.69 -15.01 -2.90
C GLN A 172 -0.75 -14.70 -4.40
N LEU A 173 0.03 -15.43 -5.19
CA LEU A 173 0.04 -15.33 -6.65
C LEU A 173 -0.80 -16.48 -7.24
N THR A 174 -1.97 -16.19 -7.80
CA THR A 174 -2.98 -17.23 -8.12
C THR A 174 -2.85 -17.85 -9.51
N ASN A 175 -2.39 -17.10 -10.52
CA ASN A 175 -2.17 -17.60 -11.90
C ASN A 175 -0.69 -17.59 -12.30
N ASP A 176 0.17 -17.80 -11.32
CA ASP A 176 1.57 -17.98 -11.58
C ASP A 176 1.84 -19.48 -11.64
N ASP A 177 2.00 -20.05 -12.84
CA ASP A 177 2.34 -21.47 -13.08
C ASP A 177 3.75 -21.85 -12.56
N GLY A 178 4.22 -21.21 -11.48
CA GLY A 178 5.56 -21.27 -10.93
C GLY A 178 6.62 -20.67 -11.85
N LYS A 179 6.25 -19.66 -12.66
CA LYS A 179 7.10 -19.09 -13.73
C LYS A 179 7.17 -17.56 -13.65
N PHE A 180 6.88 -16.95 -12.51
CA PHE A 180 6.83 -15.52 -12.35
C PHE A 180 8.20 -14.89 -12.47
N ILE A 181 9.20 -15.42 -11.76
CA ILE A 181 10.58 -14.92 -11.82
C ILE A 181 11.08 -14.98 -13.27
N MET A 182 10.83 -16.11 -13.96
CA MET A 182 11.21 -16.27 -15.35
C MET A 182 10.46 -15.34 -16.30
N GLY A 183 9.15 -15.15 -16.10
CA GLY A 183 8.35 -14.20 -16.86
C GLY A 183 8.81 -12.76 -16.66
N LEU A 184 9.13 -12.39 -15.42
CA LEU A 184 9.63 -11.08 -15.04
C LEU A 184 11.01 -10.81 -15.66
N LEU A 185 11.90 -11.80 -15.67
CA LEU A 185 13.21 -11.72 -16.32
C LEU A 185 13.06 -11.46 -17.83
N LYS A 186 12.25 -12.26 -18.53
CA LYS A 186 12.00 -12.07 -19.98
C LYS A 186 11.44 -10.69 -20.28
N GLN A 187 10.53 -10.21 -19.44
CA GLN A 187 9.97 -8.87 -19.58
C GLN A 187 11.02 -7.78 -19.36
N ARG A 188 11.92 -7.96 -18.39
CA ARG A 188 13.03 -7.02 -18.13
C ARG A 188 14.03 -6.99 -19.27
N GLN A 189 14.34 -8.13 -19.87
CA GLN A 189 15.21 -8.27 -21.04
C GLN A 189 14.75 -7.48 -22.28
N GLN A 190 13.46 -7.12 -22.34
CA GLN A 190 12.88 -6.33 -23.43
C GLN A 190 12.89 -4.82 -23.17
N LEU A 191 13.32 -4.38 -21.99
CA LEU A 191 13.34 -2.97 -21.60
C LEU A 191 14.78 -2.44 -21.60
N PRO A 192 14.99 -1.14 -21.84
CA PRO A 192 16.31 -0.54 -21.66
C PRO A 192 16.76 -0.70 -20.20
N ILE A 193 17.97 -1.25 -20.00
CA ILE A 193 18.55 -1.43 -18.67
C ILE A 193 19.07 -0.07 -18.19
N LEU A 194 18.43 0.46 -17.15
CA LEU A 194 19.03 1.52 -16.34
C LEU A 194 19.69 0.91 -15.10
N TYR A 195 18.96 0.02 -14.41
CA TYR A 195 19.39 -0.70 -13.23
C TYR A 195 18.70 -2.07 -13.18
N PRO A 196 19.31 -3.09 -12.55
CA PRO A 196 18.66 -4.39 -12.36
C PRO A 196 17.45 -4.25 -11.43
N LEU A 197 16.34 -4.91 -11.77
CA LEU A 197 15.18 -4.97 -10.90
C LEU A 197 15.51 -5.86 -9.69
N ARG A 198 15.35 -5.34 -8.47
CA ARG A 198 15.41 -6.15 -7.25
C ARG A 198 14.04 -6.66 -6.87
N LEU A 199 13.84 -7.97 -6.94
CA LEU A 199 12.67 -8.66 -6.41
C LEU A 199 13.01 -9.19 -5.01
N ARG A 200 12.34 -8.67 -3.99
CA ARG A 200 12.44 -9.20 -2.63
C ARG A 200 11.12 -9.84 -2.24
N PHE A 201 11.13 -11.06 -1.75
CA PHE A 201 9.91 -11.71 -1.32
C PHE A 201 10.05 -12.45 0.01
N SER A 202 8.92 -12.68 0.68
CA SER A 202 8.83 -13.54 1.85
C SER A 202 7.47 -14.22 1.94
N GLY A 203 7.42 -15.38 2.58
CA GLY A 203 6.16 -16.08 2.85
C GLY A 203 5.41 -16.56 1.60
N SER A 204 6.10 -16.75 0.47
CA SER A 204 5.53 -17.32 -0.75
C SER A 204 6.25 -18.62 -1.11
N PHE A 205 5.53 -19.74 -1.03
CA PHE A 205 6.07 -21.06 -1.32
C PHE A 205 6.37 -21.25 -2.80
N SER A 206 5.50 -20.75 -3.69
CA SER A 206 5.69 -20.85 -5.14
C SER A 206 6.95 -20.14 -5.62
N LEU A 207 7.16 -18.89 -5.17
CA LEU A 207 8.36 -18.12 -5.49
C LEU A 207 9.64 -18.75 -4.94
N ARG A 208 9.56 -19.37 -3.76
CA ARG A 208 10.70 -20.12 -3.20
C ARG A 208 11.08 -21.32 -4.07
N LEU A 209 10.09 -22.13 -4.48
CA LEU A 209 10.34 -23.27 -5.36
C LEU A 209 10.92 -22.83 -6.71
N GLU A 210 10.36 -21.78 -7.30
CA GLU A 210 10.89 -21.23 -8.54
C GLU A 210 12.34 -20.74 -8.36
N LEU A 211 12.63 -20.01 -7.27
CA LEU A 211 13.97 -19.52 -6.94
C LEU A 211 14.99 -20.67 -6.78
N ILE A 212 14.61 -21.77 -6.13
CA ILE A 212 15.49 -22.95 -5.98
C ILE A 212 15.80 -23.56 -7.35
N GLY A 213 14.77 -23.76 -8.18
CA GLY A 213 14.95 -24.25 -9.55
C GLY A 213 15.76 -23.28 -10.43
N TRP A 214 15.66 -21.97 -10.16
CA TRP A 214 16.37 -20.91 -10.85
C TRP A 214 17.87 -20.90 -10.51
N LYS A 215 18.23 -21.02 -9.22
CA LYS A 215 19.63 -21.08 -8.77
C LYS A 215 20.40 -22.29 -9.32
N ALA A 216 19.72 -23.41 -9.56
CA ALA A 216 20.34 -24.60 -10.15
C ALA A 216 20.80 -24.41 -11.62
N ARG A 217 20.36 -23.34 -12.32
CA ARG A 217 20.58 -23.14 -13.76
C ARG A 217 21.69 -22.15 -14.14
N LYS A 218 22.58 -21.79 -13.20
CA LYS A 218 23.65 -20.77 -13.29
C LYS A 218 23.15 -19.30 -13.31
N PRO A 219 23.21 -18.57 -12.19
CA PRO A 219 22.62 -17.24 -12.03
C PRO A 219 23.43 -16.07 -12.62
N GLU A 220 24.71 -16.26 -12.94
CA GLU A 220 25.67 -15.18 -13.24
C GLU A 220 25.29 -14.30 -14.46
N LEU A 221 24.50 -14.83 -15.40
CA LEU A 221 24.09 -14.10 -16.61
C LEU A 221 22.84 -13.22 -16.41
N TRP A 222 22.18 -13.29 -15.25
CA TRP A 222 20.85 -12.68 -15.06
C TRP A 222 20.82 -11.55 -14.04
N GLU A 223 21.87 -11.41 -13.22
CA GLU A 223 21.94 -10.39 -12.17
C GLU A 223 21.92 -8.95 -12.72
N ASP A 224 22.35 -8.77 -13.98
CA ASP A 224 22.29 -7.49 -14.70
C ASP A 224 20.84 -7.02 -14.96
N TRP A 225 19.88 -7.96 -14.94
CA TRP A 225 18.48 -7.69 -15.24
C TRP A 225 17.56 -7.84 -14.03
N LEU A 226 17.79 -8.88 -13.23
CA LEU A 226 16.92 -9.25 -12.12
C LEU A 226 17.74 -9.84 -10.97
N GLN A 227 17.66 -9.19 -9.81
CA GLN A 227 18.22 -9.67 -8.54
C GLN A 227 17.08 -10.18 -7.68
N VAL A 228 17.09 -11.45 -7.28
CA VAL A 228 16.01 -12.03 -6.46
C VAL A 228 16.53 -12.44 -5.09
N GLU A 229 15.89 -11.94 -4.05
CA GLU A 229 16.23 -12.20 -2.66
C GLU A 229 14.99 -12.71 -1.91
N GLU A 230 15.10 -13.89 -1.29
CA GLU A 230 14.13 -14.31 -0.27
C GLU A 230 14.57 -13.76 1.08
N VAL A 231 13.72 -12.94 1.69
CA VAL A 231 13.98 -12.34 3.01
C VAL A 231 13.30 -13.18 4.08
N LEU A 232 14.09 -13.81 4.94
CA LEU A 232 13.59 -14.60 6.06
C LEU A 232 13.18 -13.67 7.23
N GLY A 233 12.00 -13.93 7.81
CA GLY A 233 11.47 -13.19 8.97
C GLY A 233 10.85 -11.81 8.65
N ASN A 234 10.76 -10.94 9.67
CA ASN A 234 10.21 -9.58 9.54
C ASN A 234 11.15 -8.61 8.79
N GLY A 235 12.22 -9.06 8.13
CA GLY A 235 13.24 -8.20 7.50
C GLY A 235 12.73 -7.28 6.38
N LEU A 236 11.56 -7.56 5.80
CA LEU A 236 10.88 -6.65 4.85
C LEU A 236 10.16 -5.47 5.53
N THR A 237 10.15 -5.38 6.87
CA THR A 237 9.43 -4.34 7.64
C THR A 237 10.11 -2.97 7.63
N SER A 238 10.52 -2.46 6.46
CA SER A 238 10.59 -0.98 6.30
C SER A 238 9.20 -0.36 6.32
N TRP A 239 8.17 -1.17 6.05
CA TRP A 239 6.77 -0.79 6.18
C TRP A 239 6.20 -1.10 7.57
N LYS A 240 6.34 -0.13 8.49
CA LYS A 240 5.64 -0.13 9.78
C LYS A 240 4.20 0.36 9.60
N GLN A 241 3.36 -0.47 8.99
CA GLN A 241 1.93 -0.25 9.06
C GLN A 241 1.47 -0.69 10.44
N GLN A 242 0.98 0.25 11.25
CA GLN A 242 0.24 -0.10 12.46
C GLN A 242 -1.00 -0.86 12.00
N ARG A 243 -0.94 -2.19 12.07
CA ARG A 243 -2.12 -3.05 11.88
C ARG A 243 -3.20 -2.50 12.80
N ALA A 244 -4.44 -2.44 12.31
CA ALA A 244 -5.59 -2.54 13.18
C ALA A 244 -5.55 -3.95 13.79
N ALA A 245 -4.61 -4.16 14.72
CA ALA A 245 -4.69 -5.29 15.61
C ALA A 245 -5.95 -5.04 16.43
N PHE A 246 -6.93 -5.92 16.30
CA PHE A 246 -7.78 -6.21 17.43
C PHE A 246 -6.85 -6.72 18.54
N ASN A 247 -6.28 -5.79 19.31
CA ASN A 247 -5.78 -6.15 20.62
C ASN A 247 -7.02 -6.38 21.47
N MET A 248 -7.52 -7.61 21.46
CA MET A 248 -8.28 -8.10 22.59
C MET A 248 -7.27 -8.35 23.71
N SER A 249 -6.99 -7.32 24.51
CA SER A 249 -6.55 -7.57 25.87
C SER A 249 -7.77 -8.14 26.58
N PHE A 250 -7.90 -9.46 26.59
CA PHE A 250 -8.65 -10.10 27.66
C PHE A 250 -7.98 -9.61 28.94
N GLY A 251 -8.70 -8.85 29.75
CA GLY A 251 -8.24 -8.49 31.08
C GLY A 251 -7.71 -9.74 31.76
N ALA A 252 -6.64 -9.60 32.53
CA ALA A 252 -6.15 -10.69 33.36
C ALA A 252 -7.37 -11.35 34.05
N PRO A 253 -7.47 -12.69 34.08
CA PRO A 253 -8.55 -13.34 34.80
C PRO A 253 -8.56 -12.76 36.21
N LEU A 254 -9.70 -12.20 36.64
CA LEU A 254 -9.90 -11.83 38.03
C LEU A 254 -9.69 -13.12 38.83
N GLN A 255 -8.53 -13.26 39.48
CA GLN A 255 -8.24 -14.34 40.44
C GLN A 255 -8.95 -14.08 41.78
N VAL A 256 -10.12 -13.45 41.74
CA VAL A 256 -10.94 -13.22 42.93
C VAL A 256 -12.36 -13.66 42.57
N PRO A 257 -12.84 -14.81 43.06
CA PRO A 257 -14.25 -15.13 42.97
C PRO A 257 -15.05 -14.04 43.72
N PRO A 258 -16.23 -13.64 43.23
CA PRO A 258 -17.07 -12.70 43.94
C PRO A 258 -17.46 -13.30 45.30
N ASP A 259 -17.14 -12.60 46.38
CA ASP A 259 -17.56 -12.96 47.73
C ASP A 259 -19.06 -12.74 47.85
N LEU A 260 -19.84 -13.79 47.64
CA LEU A 260 -21.31 -13.80 47.73
C LEU A 260 -21.82 -13.75 49.18
N LYS A 261 -21.03 -13.25 50.13
CA LYS A 261 -21.41 -13.22 51.55
C LYS A 261 -22.19 -11.99 52.02
N ASN A 262 -22.51 -11.04 51.14
CA ASN A 262 -23.31 -9.86 51.50
C ASN A 262 -24.60 -9.69 50.66
N LEU A 263 -25.18 -10.79 50.19
CA LEU A 263 -26.53 -10.78 49.60
C LEU A 263 -27.44 -11.78 50.32
N PHE A 264 -27.63 -11.60 51.62
CA PHE A 264 -28.85 -11.94 52.38
C PHE A 264 -28.93 -11.04 53.62
#